data_AF-A0A7W9AU97-F1
#
_entry.id   AF-A0A7W9AU97-F1
#
_cell.length_a   1.000
_cell.length_b   1.000
_cell.length_c   1.000
_cell.angle_alpha   90.00
_cell.angle_beta   90.00
_cell.angle_gamma   90.00
#
_symmetry.space_group_name_H-M   'P 1'
#
loop_
_entity.id
_entity.type
_entity.pdbx_description
1 polymer ?
#
loop_
_entity_poly.entity_id
_entity_poly.type
_entity_poly.pdbx_seq_one_letter_code
_entity_poly.pdbx_strand_id
1 'polypeptide(L)'
;MNQSYQVALPEAYALKFARREVHRDADRLGARLPHRMARKSGIGFCVFSFPTEKCMSAFMRRHGGKPFGATDDGWERIVVR
;
A
#
# COMPACT_ATOMS: atom_id res chain seq x y z
N MET A 1 3.07 -18.75 -7.33
CA MET A 1 2.59 -17.77 -6.35
C MET A 1 3.41 -16.50 -6.50
N ASN A 2 2.91 -15.49 -7.24
CA ASN A 2 3.63 -14.22 -7.38
C ASN A 2 3.57 -13.46 -6.06
N GLN A 3 4.60 -13.58 -5.23
CA GLN A 3 4.77 -12.70 -4.07
C GLN A 3 4.76 -11.26 -4.56
N SER A 4 3.69 -10.54 -4.23
CA SER A 4 3.53 -9.14 -4.60
C SER A 4 4.01 -8.34 -3.40
N TYR A 5 5.10 -7.57 -3.55
CA TYR A 5 5.63 -6.71 -2.48
C TYR A 5 4.66 -5.55 -2.25
N GLN A 6 3.67 -5.78 -1.39
CA GLN A 6 2.54 -4.88 -1.22
C GLN A 6 2.46 -4.33 0.19
N VAL A 7 2.14 -3.04 0.30
CA VAL A 7 1.96 -2.34 1.58
C VAL A 7 0.61 -1.67 1.61
N ALA A 8 -0.12 -1.88 2.70
CA ALA A 8 -1.34 -1.18 3.04
C ALA A 8 -1.04 -0.01 3.98
N LEU A 9 -1.40 1.20 3.55
CA LEU A 9 -1.41 2.41 4.38
C LEU A 9 -2.86 2.85 4.65
N PRO A 10 -3.20 3.35 5.85
CA PRO A 10 -4.52 3.90 6.10
C PRO A 10 -4.89 4.95 5.05
N GLU A 11 -6.09 4.85 4.49
CA GLU A 11 -6.55 5.72 3.40
C GLU A 11 -6.49 7.20 3.81
N ALA A 12 -6.89 7.51 5.04
CA ALA A 12 -6.83 8.87 5.57
C ALA A 12 -5.39 9.43 5.56
N TYR A 13 -4.39 8.60 5.83
CA TYR A 13 -3.00 9.01 5.76
C TYR A 13 -2.53 9.18 4.31
N ALA A 14 -2.77 8.16 3.47
CA ALA A 14 -2.29 8.10 2.10
C ALA A 14 -2.97 9.11 1.16
N LEU A 15 -4.25 9.44 1.37
CA LEU A 15 -5.03 10.33 0.49
C LEU A 15 -5.30 11.72 1.06
N LYS A 16 -5.22 11.92 2.38
CA LYS A 16 -5.53 13.22 3.00
C LYS A 16 -4.30 13.85 3.64
N PHE A 17 -3.68 13.18 4.61
CA PHE A 17 -2.62 13.78 5.42
C PHE A 17 -1.29 13.95 4.66
N ALA A 18 -0.74 12.87 4.11
CA ALA A 18 0.58 12.86 3.48
C ALA A 18 0.53 12.62 1.96
N ARG A 19 -0.61 12.89 1.33
CA ARG A 19 -0.89 12.52 -0.07
C ARG A 19 0.24 12.83 -1.04
N ARG A 20 0.74 14.07 -1.05
CA ARG A 20 1.78 14.47 -2.02
C ARG A 20 3.07 13.68 -1.81
N GLU A 21 3.48 13.50 -0.56
CA GLU A 21 4.74 12.84 -0.23
C GLU A 21 4.67 11.34 -0.46
N VAL A 22 3.60 10.69 0.03
CA VAL A 22 3.33 9.26 -0.15
C VAL A 22 3.33 8.89 -1.62
N HIS A 23 2.59 9.63 -2.45
CA HIS A 23 2.49 9.31 -3.88
C HIS A 23 3.79 9.61 -4.63
N ARG A 24 4.52 10.68 -4.27
CA ARG A 24 5.83 10.99 -4.87
C ARG A 24 6.88 9.93 -4.55
N ASP A 25 6.94 9.48 -3.30
CA ASP A 25 7.89 8.45 -2.89
C ASP A 25 7.51 7.07 -3.43
N ALA A 26 6.22 6.76 -3.51
CA ALA A 26 5.74 5.56 -4.18
C ALA A 26 6.18 5.53 -5.66
N ASP A 27 5.98 6.63 -6.39
CA ASP A 27 6.37 6.77 -7.80
C ASP A 27 7.89 6.62 -7.98
N ARG A 28 8.69 7.32 -7.16
CA ARG A 28 10.17 7.19 -7.15
C ARG A 28 10.66 5.76 -6.91
N LEU A 29 9.95 5.00 -6.08
CA LEU A 29 10.29 3.61 -5.75
C LEU A 29 9.72 2.60 -6.75
N GLY A 30 9.10 3.08 -7.83
CA GLY A 30 8.57 2.26 -8.92
C GLY A 30 7.27 1.54 -8.55
N ALA A 31 6.47 2.10 -7.64
CA ALA A 31 5.17 1.53 -7.33
C ALA A 31 4.29 1.51 -8.58
N ARG A 32 3.76 0.33 -8.94
CA ARG A 32 2.85 0.22 -10.09
C ARG A 32 1.51 0.89 -9.77
N LEU A 33 1.05 1.79 -10.64
CA LEU A 33 -0.34 2.26 -10.65
C LEU A 33 -1.27 1.09 -11.08
N PRO A 34 -2.54 0.96 -10.62
CA PRO A 34 -3.29 1.84 -9.72
C PRO A 34 -3.26 1.36 -8.25
N HIS A 35 -3.25 2.32 -7.31
CA HIS A 35 -3.40 2.06 -5.89
C HIS A 35 -4.70 1.31 -5.64
N ARG A 36 -4.61 0.07 -5.14
CA ARG A 36 -5.79 -0.75 -4.87
C ARG A 36 -6.33 -0.38 -3.50
N MET A 37 -7.64 -0.19 -3.37
CA MET A 37 -8.22 0.00 -2.05
C MET A 37 -8.41 -1.36 -1.37
N ALA A 38 -8.18 -1.42 -0.07
CA ALA A 38 -8.50 -2.58 0.74
C ALA A 38 -9.20 -2.12 2.02
N ARG A 39 -10.03 -2.98 2.59
CA ARG A 39 -10.65 -2.75 3.90
C ARG A 39 -10.17 -3.81 4.87
N LYS A 40 -10.01 -3.42 6.13
CA LYS A 40 -9.81 -4.36 7.23
C LYS A 40 -10.51 -3.83 8.47
N SER A 41 -11.39 -4.65 9.04
CA SER A 41 -12.17 -4.31 10.24
C SER A 41 -12.88 -2.94 10.13
N GLY A 42 -13.46 -2.66 8.97
CA GLY A 42 -14.17 -1.40 8.73
C GLY A 42 -13.29 -0.23 8.26
N ILE A 43 -11.96 -0.33 8.35
CA ILE A 43 -11.01 0.74 8.02
C ILE A 43 -10.49 0.59 6.58
N GLY A 44 -10.51 1.69 5.82
CA GLY A 44 -9.98 1.76 4.45
C GLY A 44 -8.47 1.97 4.39
N PHE A 45 -7.84 1.31 3.41
CA PHE A 45 -6.40 1.35 3.16
C PHE A 45 -6.11 1.51 1.67
N CYS A 46 -5.06 2.26 1.35
CA CYS A 46 -4.43 2.27 0.04
C CYS A 46 -3.32 1.24 -0.01
N VAL A 47 -3.35 0.37 -1.03
CA VAL A 47 -2.35 -0.67 -1.27
C VAL A 47 -1.41 -0.23 -2.39
N PHE A 48 -0.12 -0.17 -2.06
CA PHE A 48 0.97 0.15 -2.97
C PHE A 48 1.70 -1.14 -3.35
N SER A 49 1.98 -1.33 -4.64
CA SER A 49 2.66 -2.54 -5.15
C SER A 49 4.04 -2.18 -5.68
N PHE A 50 5.08 -2.74 -5.08
CA PHE A 50 6.47 -2.44 -5.40
C PHE A 50 7.13 -3.56 -6.22
N PRO A 51 8.17 -3.24 -6.99
CA PRO A 51 8.87 -4.23 -7.81
C PRO A 51 9.78 -5.15 -6.98
N THR A 52 10.22 -4.69 -5.80
CA THR A 52 11.14 -5.44 -4.92
C THR A 52 10.79 -5.24 -3.45
N GLU A 53 11.18 -6.18 -2.59
CA GLU A 53 11.09 -6.07 -1.13
C GLU A 53 11.89 -4.87 -0.59
N LYS A 54 13.02 -4.55 -1.21
CA LYS A 54 13.86 -3.41 -0.84
C LYS A 54 13.11 -2.08 -1.02
N CYS A 55 12.41 -1.91 -2.14
CA CYS A 55 11.58 -0.73 -2.38
C CYS A 55 10.42 -0.65 -1.36
N MET A 56 9.75 -1.78 -1.12
CA MET A 56 8.69 -1.88 -0.12
C MET A 56 9.18 -1.49 1.28
N SER A 57 10.31 -2.06 1.71
CA SER A 57 10.93 -1.78 3.01
C SER A 57 11.37 -0.32 3.14
N ALA A 58 11.92 0.27 2.08
CA ALA A 58 12.29 1.68 2.06
C ALA A 58 11.06 2.59 2.20
N PHE A 59 9.98 2.26 1.52
CA PHE A 59 8.71 2.97 1.62
C PHE A 59 8.11 2.85 3.03
N MET A 60 8.07 1.64 3.59
CA MET A 60 7.56 1.39 4.96
C MET A 60 8.38 2.12 6.02
N ARG A 61 9.69 2.23 5.85
CA ARG A 61 10.54 2.97 6.79
C ARG A 61 10.17 4.44 6.89
N ARG A 62 9.65 5.03 5.80
CA ARG A 62 9.24 6.45 5.76
C ARG A 62 7.80 6.66 6.20
N HIS A 63 6.89 5.84 5.67
CA HIS A 63 5.44 6.06 5.77
C HIS A 63 4.74 5.09 6.72
N GLY A 64 5.45 4.08 7.22
CA GLY A 64 4.89 2.98 7.99
C GLY A 64 4.06 2.02 7.14
N GLY A 65 2.91 1.62 7.65
CA GLY A 65 2.00 0.67 6.98
C GLY A 65 2.26 -0.79 7.34
N LYS A 66 1.51 -1.68 6.71
CA LYS A 66 1.55 -3.13 6.97
C LYS A 66 1.73 -3.90 5.67
N PRO A 67 2.47 -5.02 5.67
CA PRO A 67 2.51 -5.93 4.53
C PRO A 67 1.08 -6.37 4.17
N PHE A 68 0.73 -6.25 2.91
CA PHE A 68 -0.58 -6.61 2.39
C PHE A 68 -0.52 -8.01 1.75
N GLY A 69 -1.44 -8.90 2.14
CA GLY A 69 -1.52 -10.26 1.57
C GLY A 69 -0.50 -11.27 2.09
N ALA A 70 0.21 -10.97 3.18
CA ALA A 70 1.16 -11.92 3.81
C ALA A 70 0.46 -13.04 4.61
N THR A 71 -0.81 -12.86 4.97
CA THR A 71 -1.63 -13.80 5.75
C THR A 71 -3.11 -13.50 5.50
N ASP A 72 -3.96 -14.53 5.63
CA ASP A 72 -5.43 -14.54 5.42
C ASP A 72 -6.19 -13.70 6.48
N ASP A 73 -5.71 -12.50 6.79
CA ASP A 73 -6.06 -11.73 7.99
C ASP A 73 -7.30 -10.83 7.80
N GLY A 74 -8.30 -11.29 7.05
CA GLY A 74 -9.56 -10.54 6.86
C GLY A 74 -9.41 -9.25 6.06
N TRP A 75 -8.50 -9.23 5.08
CA TRP A 75 -8.37 -8.12 4.13
C TRP A 75 -9.41 -8.24 3.02
N GLU A 76 -10.31 -7.28 2.92
CA GLU A 76 -11.28 -7.17 1.84
C GLU A 76 -10.68 -6.33 0.71
N ARG A 77 -10.42 -6.91 -0.47
CA ARG A 77 -9.93 -6.15 -1.63
C ARG A 77 -11.06 -5.36 -2.26
N ILE A 78 -10.98 -4.04 -2.19
CA ILE A 78 -11.88 -3.13 -2.90
C ILE A 78 -11.24 -2.88 -4.27
N VAL A 79 -11.70 -3.63 -5.27
CA VAL A 79 -11.32 -3.37 -6.67
C VAL A 79 -12.07 -2.12 -7.12
N VAL A 80 -11.39 -0.97 -7.07
CA VAL A 80 -11.85 0.23 -7.77
C VAL A 80 -11.59 -0.02 -9.26
N ARG A 81 -12.67 -0.23 -10.03
CA ARG A 81 -12.63 -0.33 -11.49
C ARG A 81 -12.32 1.03 -12.12
#